data_AF-A0A2L1S251-F1
#
_entry.id   AF-A0A2L1S251-F1
#
_cell.length_a   1.000
_cell.length_b   1.000
_cell.length_c   1.000
_cell.angle_alpha   90.00
_cell.angle_beta   90.00
_cell.angle_gamma   90.00
#
_symmetry.space_group_name_H-M   'P 1'
#
loop_
_entity.id
_entity.type
_entity.pdbx_description
1 polymer ?
#
loop_
_entity_poly.entity_id
_entity_poly.type
_entity_poly.pdbx_seq_one_letter_code
_entity_poly.pdbx_strand_id
1 'polypeptide(L)'
;MIASGAQALAAIKTGDLIFGIRDDGRTDLLLVYYTNASSIWARNIPNETTYKFNRDGQGRRIEDDQPCTIVSTADLPPEQYQVAIELDRRMGSKPEYPDSRLTEDEIQLILTHARFFEERLLPGTEALVKRGQKLRAVGSILTLEWDPFNAPENPSSVFEYDDYVSDLLALLDTRATEREVSRFLRMIAGLRNRPPHVLERADAAAASLVKLRESWP
;
A
#
# COMPACT_ATOMS: atom_id res chain seq x y z
N MET A 1 28.24 -0.74 -11.40
CA MET A 1 28.25 0.07 -10.16
C MET A 1 26.82 0.17 -9.69
N ILE A 2 26.50 -0.28 -8.49
CA ILE A 2 25.18 -0.04 -7.89
C ILE A 2 25.17 1.43 -7.47
N ALA A 3 24.33 2.25 -8.09
CA ALA A 3 24.16 3.64 -7.67
C ALA A 3 23.69 3.66 -6.21
N SER A 4 24.25 4.55 -5.39
CA SER A 4 23.74 4.73 -4.03
C SER A 4 22.29 5.24 -4.08
N GLY A 5 21.49 4.98 -3.05
CA GLY A 5 20.10 5.47 -2.99
C GLY A 5 20.00 6.98 -3.22
N ALA A 6 20.94 7.75 -2.67
CA ALA A 6 21.04 9.20 -2.90
C ALA A 6 21.28 9.57 -4.37
N GLN A 7 22.11 8.81 -5.10
CA GLN A 7 22.36 9.06 -6.51
C GLN A 7 21.11 8.76 -7.36
N ALA A 8 20.39 7.68 -7.05
CA ALA A 8 19.14 7.35 -7.72
C ALA A 8 18.06 8.42 -7.49
N LEU A 9 17.89 8.89 -6.25
CA LEU A 9 16.94 9.95 -5.90
C LEU A 9 17.30 11.31 -6.55
N ALA A 10 18.59 11.62 -6.66
CA ALA A 10 19.06 12.82 -7.34
C ALA A 10 18.82 12.77 -8.87
N ALA A 11 18.80 11.57 -9.45
CA ALA A 11 18.59 11.37 -10.88
C ALA A 11 17.12 11.50 -11.32
N ILE A 12 16.16 11.48 -10.38
CA ILE A 12 14.72 11.60 -10.67
C ILE A 12 14.42 12.90 -11.43
N LYS A 13 13.71 12.76 -12.55
CA LYS A 13 13.27 13.80 -13.48
C LYS A 13 11.75 13.80 -13.66
N THR A 14 11.23 14.89 -14.22
CA THR A 14 9.85 14.93 -14.70
C THR A 14 9.64 13.89 -15.80
N GLY A 15 8.56 13.12 -15.68
CA GLY A 15 8.23 11.99 -16.55
C GLY A 15 8.55 10.64 -15.92
N ASP A 16 9.42 10.59 -14.91
CA ASP A 16 9.80 9.31 -14.29
C ASP A 16 8.63 8.72 -13.49
N LEU A 17 8.58 7.39 -13.46
CA LEU A 17 7.71 6.63 -12.57
C LEU A 17 8.50 6.20 -11.33
N ILE A 18 7.93 6.43 -10.16
CA ILE A 18 8.52 6.06 -8.88
C ILE A 18 7.51 5.24 -8.06
N PHE A 19 8.02 4.43 -7.14
CA PHE A 19 7.20 3.59 -6.27
C PHE A 19 7.35 4.04 -4.82
N GLY A 20 6.21 4.43 -4.23
CA GLY A 20 6.11 4.90 -2.86
C GLY A 20 5.46 3.86 -1.95
N ILE A 21 5.86 3.85 -0.68
CA ILE A 21 5.19 3.12 0.39
C ILE A 21 4.80 4.10 1.50
N ARG A 22 3.54 4.04 1.91
CA ARG A 22 3.00 4.77 3.07
C ARG A 22 3.27 4.04 4.38
N ASP A 23 3.15 4.74 5.49
CA ASP A 23 3.38 4.16 6.83
C ASP A 23 2.40 3.01 7.18
N ASP A 24 1.22 3.01 6.56
CA ASP A 24 0.21 1.94 6.67
C ASP A 24 0.47 0.75 5.72
N GLY A 25 1.54 0.78 4.94
CA GLY A 25 1.95 -0.27 4.02
C GLY A 25 1.27 -0.23 2.65
N ARG A 26 0.37 0.74 2.39
CA ARG A 26 -0.17 0.97 1.05
C ARG A 26 0.93 1.43 0.10
N THR A 27 0.80 1.00 -1.14
CA THR A 27 1.76 1.26 -2.20
C THR A 27 1.18 2.24 -3.21
N ASP A 28 2.00 3.16 -3.68
CA ASP A 28 1.61 4.14 -4.68
C ASP A 28 2.53 4.04 -5.90
N LEU A 29 1.92 3.83 -7.07
CA LEU A 29 2.58 4.04 -8.36
C LEU A 29 2.42 5.51 -8.75
N LEU A 30 3.55 6.22 -8.79
CA LEU A 30 3.58 7.68 -8.84
C LEU A 30 4.26 8.18 -10.10
N LEU A 31 3.63 9.11 -10.81
CA LEU A 31 4.21 9.83 -11.93
C LEU A 31 4.77 11.18 -11.47
N VAL A 32 6.07 11.39 -11.69
CA VAL A 32 6.74 12.66 -11.39
C VAL A 32 6.36 13.71 -12.42
N TYR A 33 5.62 14.73 -12.01
CA TYR A 33 5.17 15.79 -12.91
C TYR A 33 6.00 17.07 -12.80
N TYR A 34 6.70 17.27 -11.69
CA TYR A 34 7.59 18.40 -11.52
C TYR A 34 8.73 18.06 -10.55
N THR A 35 9.92 18.62 -10.81
CA THR A 35 11.06 18.43 -9.92
C THR A 35 11.97 19.65 -9.94
N ASN A 36 12.63 19.92 -8.82
CA ASN A 36 13.64 20.95 -8.70
C ASN A 36 14.78 20.52 -7.76
N ALA A 37 15.70 21.43 -7.43
CA ALA A 37 16.88 21.10 -6.63
C ALA A 37 16.55 20.54 -5.23
N SER A 38 15.41 20.89 -4.64
CA SER A 38 15.06 20.48 -3.27
C SER A 38 13.94 19.45 -3.19
N SER A 39 13.11 19.33 -4.23
CA SER A 39 11.85 18.62 -4.12
C SER A 39 11.43 17.91 -5.41
N ILE A 40 10.61 16.88 -5.24
CA ILE A 40 10.00 16.07 -6.28
C ILE A 40 8.49 16.11 -6.04
N TRP A 41 7.73 16.40 -7.07
CA TRP A 41 6.28 16.38 -7.04
C TRP A 41 5.78 15.26 -7.95
N ALA A 42 4.98 14.39 -7.37
CA ALA A 42 4.44 13.24 -8.07
C ALA A 42 2.95 13.08 -7.76
N ARG A 43 2.25 12.41 -8.66
CA ARG A 43 0.83 12.07 -8.48
C ARG A 43 0.63 10.57 -8.61
N ASN A 44 -0.25 10.01 -7.80
CA ASN A 44 -0.64 8.62 -7.89
C ASN A 44 -1.49 8.42 -9.16
N ILE A 45 -1.10 7.46 -9.98
CA ILE A 45 -1.71 7.24 -11.29
C ILE A 45 -3.19 6.82 -11.17
N PRO A 46 -3.56 5.79 -10.39
CA PRO A 46 -4.97 5.41 -10.21
C PRO A 46 -5.93 6.46 -9.65
N ASN A 47 -5.48 7.31 -8.73
CA ASN A 47 -6.39 8.14 -7.91
C ASN A 47 -6.05 9.63 -7.88
N GLU A 48 -5.04 10.06 -8.64
CA GLU A 48 -4.58 11.45 -8.80
C GLU A 48 -4.13 12.15 -7.51
N THR A 49 -4.06 11.46 -6.36
CA THR A 49 -3.56 12.08 -5.13
C THR A 49 -2.12 12.52 -5.29
N THR A 50 -1.79 13.69 -4.74
CA THR A 50 -0.53 14.36 -5.01
C THR A 50 0.42 14.29 -3.81
N TYR A 51 1.71 14.20 -4.11
CA TYR A 51 2.75 14.04 -3.12
C TYR A 51 3.88 15.03 -3.38
N LYS A 52 4.45 15.52 -2.29
CA LYS A 52 5.70 16.27 -2.31
C LYS A 52 6.75 15.50 -1.53
N PHE A 53 7.84 15.15 -2.21
CA PHE A 53 9.00 14.51 -1.63
C PHE A 53 10.18 15.48 -1.56
N ASN A 54 11.02 15.29 -0.55
CA ASN A 54 12.36 15.82 -0.48
C ASN A 54 13.30 14.93 -1.31
N ARG A 55 14.53 15.41 -1.57
CA ARG A 55 15.54 14.66 -2.31
C ARG A 55 16.16 13.47 -1.55
N ASP A 56 15.82 13.31 -0.28
CA ASP A 56 16.14 12.11 0.51
C ASP A 56 15.11 10.97 0.33
N GLY A 57 14.07 11.20 -0.48
CA GLY A 57 13.02 10.22 -0.77
C GLY A 57 11.86 10.22 0.23
N GLN A 58 11.92 11.02 1.29
CA GLN A 58 10.80 11.19 2.23
C GLN A 58 9.83 12.23 1.69
N GLY A 59 8.53 11.96 1.80
CA GLY A 59 7.51 12.88 1.34
C GLY A 59 6.20 12.72 2.09
N ARG A 60 5.27 13.58 1.71
CA ARG A 60 3.93 13.63 2.27
C ARG A 60 2.91 13.84 1.19
N ARG A 61 1.76 13.21 1.37
CA ARG A 61 0.56 13.48 0.58
C ARG A 61 0.10 14.91 0.85
N ILE A 62 -0.19 15.66 -0.20
CA ILE A 62 -0.51 17.10 -0.09
C ILE A 62 -1.89 17.30 0.54
N GLU A 63 -2.83 16.39 0.26
CA GLU A 63 -4.23 16.52 0.66
C GLU A 63 -4.43 16.37 2.19
N ASP A 64 -3.61 15.55 2.86
CA ASP A 64 -3.82 15.20 4.28
C ASP A 64 -2.52 14.93 5.07
N ASP A 65 -1.37 15.30 4.53
CA ASP A 65 -0.06 15.18 5.17
C ASP A 65 0.38 13.74 5.52
N GLN A 66 -0.27 12.71 4.94
CA GLN A 66 0.11 11.32 5.15
C GLN A 66 1.54 11.03 4.65
N PRO A 67 2.42 10.44 5.48
CA PRO A 67 3.79 10.11 5.08
C PRO A 67 3.85 9.07 3.96
N CYS A 68 4.80 9.26 3.05
CA CYS A 68 5.13 8.31 2.00
C CYS A 68 6.64 8.37 1.73
N THR A 69 7.27 7.21 1.53
CA THR A 69 8.70 7.11 1.21
C THR A 69 8.88 6.49 -0.16
N ILE A 70 9.73 7.10 -1.00
CA ILE A 70 10.15 6.51 -2.27
C ILE A 70 11.05 5.30 -1.95
N VAL A 71 10.62 4.12 -2.38
CA VAL A 71 11.38 2.87 -2.15
C VAL A 71 11.97 2.30 -3.43
N SER A 72 11.54 2.76 -4.61
CA SER A 72 12.14 2.39 -5.88
C SER A 72 11.98 3.48 -6.93
N THR A 73 12.99 3.58 -7.79
CA THR A 73 13.04 4.44 -8.99
C THR A 73 13.37 3.61 -10.22
N ALA A 74 13.08 2.31 -10.20
CA ALA A 74 13.41 1.41 -11.30
C ALA A 74 12.54 1.72 -12.54
N ASP A 75 13.15 1.73 -13.71
CA ASP A 75 12.42 1.97 -14.96
C ASP A 75 11.51 0.77 -15.28
N LEU A 76 10.21 1.02 -15.40
CA LEU A 76 9.28 0.00 -15.90
C LEU A 76 9.66 -0.39 -17.34
N PRO A 77 9.38 -1.65 -17.75
CA PRO A 77 9.44 -2.03 -19.15
C PRO A 77 8.66 -1.03 -20.02
N PRO A 78 9.15 -0.65 -21.22
CA PRO A 78 8.54 0.42 -22.02
C PRO A 78 7.03 0.22 -22.28
N GLU A 79 6.60 -1.02 -22.48
CA GLU A 79 5.18 -1.38 -22.66
C GLU A 79 4.36 -1.04 -21.41
N GLN A 80 4.85 -1.42 -20.22
CA GLN A 80 4.17 -1.12 -18.94
C GLN A 80 4.22 0.36 -18.60
N TYR A 81 5.33 1.04 -18.90
CA TYR A 81 5.45 2.49 -18.76
C TYR A 81 4.38 3.20 -19.60
N GLN A 82 4.21 2.80 -20.87
CA GLN A 82 3.22 3.41 -21.75
C GLN A 82 1.79 3.21 -21.21
N VAL A 83 1.45 2.01 -20.73
CA VAL A 83 0.16 1.72 -20.09
C VAL A 83 -0.05 2.62 -18.87
N ALA A 84 0.97 2.83 -18.03
CA ALA A 84 0.88 3.69 -16.86
C ALA A 84 0.62 5.16 -17.24
N ILE A 85 1.29 5.67 -18.28
CA ILE A 85 1.09 7.04 -18.78
C ILE A 85 -0.30 7.22 -19.42
N GLU A 86 -0.80 6.22 -20.14
CA GLU A 86 -2.15 6.27 -20.73
C GLU A 86 -3.23 6.23 -19.64
N LEU A 87 -3.05 5.37 -18.63
CA LEU A 87 -3.93 5.32 -17.46
C LEU A 87 -3.96 6.68 -16.74
N ASP A 88 -2.80 7.28 -16.48
CA ASP A 88 -2.71 8.59 -15.81
C ASP A 88 -3.47 9.68 -16.58
N ARG A 89 -3.24 9.77 -17.90
CA ARG A 89 -3.96 10.73 -18.75
C ARG A 89 -5.46 10.48 -18.75
N ARG A 90 -5.87 9.21 -18.82
CA ARG A 90 -7.27 8.83 -18.85
C ARG A 90 -7.95 9.15 -17.54
N MET A 91 -7.38 8.77 -16.39
CA MET A 91 -7.94 9.10 -15.08
C MET A 91 -8.02 10.63 -14.89
N GLY A 92 -6.97 11.36 -15.29
CA GLY A 92 -6.96 12.84 -15.25
C GLY A 92 -8.05 13.53 -16.09
N SER A 93 -8.63 12.84 -17.08
CA SER A 93 -9.80 13.34 -17.83
C SER A 93 -11.12 13.16 -17.09
N LYS A 94 -11.11 12.48 -15.93
CA LYS A 94 -12.26 12.14 -15.09
C LYS A 94 -13.40 11.49 -15.87
N PRO A 95 -13.14 10.36 -16.54
CA PRO A 95 -14.14 9.69 -17.37
C PRO A 95 -15.30 9.21 -16.51
N GLU A 96 -16.52 9.36 -17.03
CA GLU A 96 -17.70 8.78 -16.41
C GLU A 96 -17.84 7.30 -16.79
N TYR A 97 -18.67 6.55 -16.07
CA TYR A 97 -18.96 5.16 -16.41
C TYR A 97 -19.71 5.09 -17.76
N PRO A 98 -19.37 4.18 -18.68
CA PRO A 98 -18.45 3.03 -18.53
C PRO A 98 -16.98 3.31 -18.88
N ASP A 99 -16.64 4.51 -19.34
CA ASP A 99 -15.29 4.85 -19.81
C ASP A 99 -14.26 4.91 -18.68
N SER A 100 -14.72 4.93 -17.42
CA SER A 100 -13.89 4.76 -16.22
C SER A 100 -13.42 3.32 -15.96
N ARG A 101 -13.94 2.32 -16.70
CA ARG A 101 -13.48 0.93 -16.55
C ARG A 101 -12.00 0.79 -16.92
N LEU A 102 -11.29 -0.07 -16.19
CA LEU A 102 -9.93 -0.45 -16.55
C LEU A 102 -9.94 -1.42 -17.74
N THR A 103 -8.96 -1.26 -18.61
CA THR A 103 -8.57 -2.21 -19.66
C THR A 103 -7.81 -3.39 -19.06
N GLU A 104 -7.63 -4.48 -19.82
CA GLU A 104 -6.88 -5.65 -19.34
C GLU A 104 -5.42 -5.29 -19.01
N ASP A 105 -4.76 -4.50 -19.86
CA ASP A 105 -3.37 -4.10 -19.65
C ASP A 105 -3.20 -3.24 -18.39
N GLU A 106 -4.15 -2.34 -18.12
CA GLU A 106 -4.17 -1.55 -16.90
C GLU A 106 -4.42 -2.43 -15.66
N ILE A 107 -5.32 -3.41 -15.74
CA ILE A 107 -5.53 -4.39 -14.67
C ILE A 107 -4.21 -5.14 -14.39
N GLN A 108 -3.54 -5.64 -15.43
CA GLN A 108 -2.26 -6.32 -15.27
C GLN A 108 -1.19 -5.42 -14.65
N LEU A 109 -1.10 -4.15 -15.07
CA LEU A 109 -0.21 -3.17 -14.45
C LEU A 109 -0.51 -3.03 -12.94
N ILE A 110 -1.77 -2.81 -12.56
CA ILE A 110 -2.17 -2.64 -11.15
C ILE A 110 -1.85 -3.88 -10.32
N LEU A 111 -2.04 -5.07 -10.87
CA LEU A 111 -1.79 -6.32 -10.16
C LEU A 111 -0.30 -6.67 -10.02
N THR A 112 0.56 -6.19 -10.92
CA THR A 112 1.95 -6.67 -11.01
C THR A 112 3.01 -5.64 -10.65
N HIS A 113 2.73 -4.33 -10.75
CA HIS A 113 3.74 -3.29 -10.56
C HIS A 113 4.44 -3.37 -9.19
N ALA A 114 3.70 -3.63 -8.11
CA ALA A 114 4.27 -3.66 -6.77
C ALA A 114 5.42 -4.68 -6.67
N ARG A 115 5.23 -5.88 -7.21
CA ARG A 115 6.28 -6.91 -7.24
C ARG A 115 7.51 -6.46 -8.03
N PHE A 116 7.30 -5.82 -9.18
CA PHE A 116 8.40 -5.34 -10.01
C PHE A 116 9.32 -4.38 -9.25
N PHE A 117 8.73 -3.40 -8.55
CA PHE A 117 9.48 -2.39 -7.80
C PHE A 117 10.06 -2.94 -6.49
N GLU A 118 9.34 -3.82 -5.79
CA GLU A 118 9.82 -4.43 -4.55
C GLU A 118 11.02 -5.38 -4.75
N GLU A 119 11.22 -5.89 -5.96
CA GLU A 119 12.43 -6.64 -6.35
C GLU A 119 13.62 -5.69 -6.67
N ARG A 120 13.40 -4.38 -6.74
CA ARG A 120 14.36 -3.36 -7.24
C ARG A 120 14.41 -2.15 -6.30
N LEU A 121 14.62 -2.41 -5.02
CA LEU A 121 14.58 -1.38 -3.98
C LEU A 121 15.78 -0.43 -4.01
N LEU A 122 15.55 0.79 -3.54
CA LEU A 122 16.60 1.70 -3.13
C LEU A 122 17.28 1.15 -1.87
N PRO A 123 18.62 1.17 -1.80
CA PRO A 123 19.34 0.69 -0.62
C PRO A 123 18.88 1.41 0.66
N GLY A 124 18.61 0.65 1.72
CA GLY A 124 18.18 1.17 3.02
C GLY A 124 16.65 1.23 3.20
N THR A 125 15.86 0.88 2.19
CA THR A 125 14.39 0.87 2.25
C THR A 125 13.80 -0.52 2.52
N GLU A 126 14.65 -1.55 2.66
CA GLU A 126 14.24 -2.95 2.76
C GLU A 126 13.39 -3.23 4.00
N ALA A 127 13.74 -2.62 5.14
CA ALA A 127 12.97 -2.78 6.39
C ALA A 127 11.57 -2.15 6.28
N LEU A 128 11.47 -0.99 5.62
CA LEU A 128 10.20 -0.30 5.37
C LEU A 128 9.30 -1.17 4.48
N VAL A 129 9.84 -1.70 3.39
CA VAL A 129 9.11 -2.55 2.44
C VAL A 129 8.65 -3.84 3.12
N LYS A 130 9.52 -4.50 3.89
CA LYS A 130 9.14 -5.68 4.69
C LYS A 130 8.01 -5.37 5.65
N ARG A 131 8.07 -4.23 6.36
CA ARG A 131 6.97 -3.80 7.23
C ARG A 131 5.67 -3.59 6.43
N GLY A 132 5.74 -2.91 5.29
CA GLY A 132 4.58 -2.71 4.41
C GLY A 132 3.96 -4.02 3.93
N GLN A 133 4.79 -5.00 3.55
CA GLN A 133 4.33 -6.35 3.19
C GLN A 133 3.59 -7.04 4.35
N LYS A 134 4.11 -6.95 5.58
CA LYS A 134 3.44 -7.48 6.77
C LYS A 134 2.08 -6.81 7.00
N LEU A 135 2.01 -5.47 6.92
CA LEU A 135 0.76 -4.70 7.09
C LEU A 135 -0.30 -5.14 6.07
N ARG A 136 0.05 -5.26 4.79
CA ARG A 136 -0.87 -5.71 3.73
C ARG A 136 -1.33 -7.16 3.92
N ALA A 137 -0.45 -8.05 4.37
CA ALA A 137 -0.80 -9.43 4.66
C ALA A 137 -1.77 -9.53 5.85
N VAL A 138 -1.55 -8.75 6.91
CA VAL A 138 -2.49 -8.65 8.04
C VAL A 138 -3.85 -8.13 7.55
N GLY A 139 -3.88 -7.01 6.82
CA GLY A 139 -5.12 -6.45 6.27
C GLY A 139 -5.89 -7.43 5.37
N SER A 140 -5.17 -8.25 4.60
CA SER A 140 -5.77 -9.30 3.76
C SER A 140 -6.44 -10.40 4.60
N ILE A 141 -5.82 -10.86 5.69
CA ILE A 141 -6.45 -11.84 6.57
C ILE A 141 -7.71 -11.26 7.24
N LEU A 142 -7.66 -10.00 7.68
CA LEU A 142 -8.83 -9.35 8.27
C LEU A 142 -10.02 -9.29 7.29
N THR A 143 -9.75 -8.96 6.02
CA THR A 143 -10.78 -8.79 4.98
C THR A 143 -11.22 -10.09 4.30
N LEU A 144 -10.50 -11.20 4.48
CA LEU A 144 -10.86 -12.49 3.89
C LEU A 144 -11.43 -13.49 4.91
N GLU A 145 -10.90 -13.50 6.13
CA GLU A 145 -11.25 -14.52 7.13
C GLU A 145 -12.08 -13.98 8.28
N TRP A 146 -11.80 -12.75 8.73
CA TRP A 146 -12.43 -12.20 9.92
C TRP A 146 -13.74 -11.47 9.62
N ASP A 147 -13.67 -10.39 8.84
CA ASP A 147 -14.82 -9.56 8.47
C ASP A 147 -14.82 -9.27 6.96
N PRO A 148 -15.33 -10.21 6.14
CA PRO A 148 -15.31 -10.11 4.70
C PRO A 148 -16.16 -8.98 4.15
N PHE A 149 -15.56 -8.16 3.28
CA PHE A 149 -16.24 -7.02 2.64
C PHE A 149 -17.35 -7.41 1.64
N ASN A 150 -17.51 -8.69 1.32
CA ASN A 150 -18.57 -9.19 0.43
C ASN A 150 -19.73 -9.89 1.17
N ALA A 151 -19.76 -9.84 2.51
CA ALA A 151 -20.86 -10.34 3.32
C ALA A 151 -22.13 -9.45 3.22
N PRO A 152 -23.30 -9.86 3.74
CA PRO A 152 -24.52 -9.03 3.66
C PRO A 152 -24.54 -7.82 4.62
N GLU A 153 -23.77 -7.87 5.71
CA GLU A 153 -23.78 -6.89 6.83
C GLU A 153 -22.45 -6.11 6.92
N ASN A 154 -21.92 -5.75 5.75
CA ASN A 154 -20.50 -5.45 5.52
C ASN A 154 -19.86 -4.32 6.34
N PRO A 155 -18.51 -4.34 6.41
CA PRO A 155 -17.75 -3.10 6.47
C PRO A 155 -18.14 -2.11 5.37
N SER A 156 -18.26 -0.83 5.74
CA SER A 156 -18.53 0.27 4.81
C SER A 156 -17.43 0.46 3.75
N SER A 157 -16.25 -0.12 4.01
CA SER A 157 -15.09 -0.06 3.12
C SER A 157 -14.10 -1.18 3.41
N VAL A 158 -13.36 -1.62 2.39
CA VAL A 158 -12.20 -2.53 2.53
C VAL A 158 -11.15 -1.96 3.50
N PHE A 159 -11.15 -0.64 3.71
CA PHE A 159 -10.21 0.09 4.56
C PHE A 159 -10.70 0.31 6.00
N GLU A 160 -11.85 -0.25 6.41
CA GLU A 160 -12.47 0.08 7.70
C GLU A 160 -11.61 -0.27 8.93
N TYR A 161 -10.64 -1.16 8.75
CA TYR A 161 -9.73 -1.61 9.79
C TYR A 161 -8.32 -1.04 9.68
N ASP A 162 -8.03 -0.18 8.70
CA ASP A 162 -6.68 0.38 8.46
C ASP A 162 -6.07 0.97 9.74
N ASP A 163 -6.88 1.67 10.55
CA ASP A 163 -6.47 2.28 11.81
C ASP A 163 -5.89 1.26 12.82
N TYR A 164 -6.32 -0.01 12.74
CA TYR A 164 -5.95 -1.07 13.68
C TYR A 164 -4.90 -2.04 13.12
N VAL A 165 -4.64 -2.01 11.81
CA VAL A 165 -3.66 -2.94 11.18
C VAL A 165 -2.26 -2.74 11.75
N SER A 166 -1.87 -1.49 12.03
CA SER A 166 -0.57 -1.19 12.63
C SER A 166 -0.44 -1.72 14.06
N ASP A 167 -1.48 -1.53 14.89
CA ASP A 167 -1.50 -2.00 16.28
C ASP A 167 -1.53 -3.54 16.35
N LEU A 168 -2.29 -4.17 15.46
CA LEU A 168 -2.32 -5.62 15.34
C LEU A 168 -0.95 -6.17 14.92
N LEU A 169 -0.28 -5.51 13.96
CA LEU A 169 1.08 -5.89 13.59
C LEU A 169 2.05 -5.74 14.77
N ALA A 170 1.98 -4.64 15.53
CA ALA A 170 2.80 -4.45 16.72
C ALA A 170 2.56 -5.56 17.76
N LEU A 171 1.30 -5.95 17.99
CA LEU A 171 0.95 -7.07 18.86
C LEU A 171 1.53 -8.40 18.36
N LEU A 172 1.50 -8.65 17.05
CA LEU A 172 2.10 -9.86 16.47
C LEU A 172 3.62 -9.87 16.65
N ASP A 173 4.31 -8.74 16.47
CA ASP A 173 5.76 -8.62 16.65
C ASP A 173 6.19 -8.86 18.12
N THR A 174 5.31 -8.67 19.12
CA THR A 174 5.59 -9.05 20.53
C THR A 174 5.42 -10.55 20.81
N ARG A 175 5.24 -11.38 19.79
CA ARG A 175 4.96 -12.82 19.90
C ARG A 175 3.67 -13.13 20.68
N ALA A 176 2.65 -12.28 20.55
CA ALA A 176 1.34 -12.51 21.17
C ALA A 176 0.77 -13.89 20.84
N THR A 177 0.11 -14.49 21.81
CA THR A 177 -0.60 -15.76 21.67
C THR A 177 -1.87 -15.60 20.84
N GLU A 178 -2.39 -16.70 20.27
CA GLU A 178 -3.69 -16.69 19.56
C GLU A 178 -4.81 -16.08 20.43
N ARG A 179 -4.79 -16.35 21.73
CA ARG A 179 -5.76 -15.80 22.68
C ARG A 179 -5.68 -14.28 22.80
N GLU A 180 -4.46 -13.72 22.83
CA GLU A 180 -4.26 -12.27 22.89
C GLU A 180 -4.71 -11.59 21.59
N VAL A 181 -4.38 -12.19 20.45
CA VAL A 181 -4.80 -11.71 19.13
C VAL A 181 -6.32 -11.78 18.99
N SER A 182 -6.97 -12.90 19.35
CA SER A 182 -8.43 -13.04 19.32
C SER A 182 -9.11 -12.01 20.22
N ARG A 183 -8.58 -11.78 21.43
CA ARG A 183 -9.10 -10.74 22.33
C ARG A 183 -9.02 -9.35 21.68
N PHE A 184 -7.93 -9.05 21.00
CA PHE A 184 -7.76 -7.78 20.27
C PHE A 184 -8.77 -7.64 19.13
N LEU A 185 -8.98 -8.69 18.33
CA LEU A 185 -10.00 -8.68 17.27
C LEU A 185 -11.41 -8.48 17.83
N ARG A 186 -11.79 -9.21 18.89
CA ARG A 186 -13.11 -9.05 19.55
C ARG A 186 -13.32 -7.64 20.11
N MET A 187 -12.25 -7.01 20.62
CA MET A 187 -12.30 -5.62 21.06
C MET A 187 -12.60 -4.68 19.88
N ILE A 188 -11.89 -4.82 18.74
CA ILE A 188 -12.14 -4.01 17.54
C ILE A 188 -13.57 -4.21 17.04
N ALA A 189 -14.05 -5.46 16.96
CA ALA A 189 -15.42 -5.77 16.58
C ALA A 189 -16.43 -5.07 17.49
N GLY A 190 -16.20 -5.09 18.81
CA GLY A 190 -17.04 -4.37 19.78
C GLY A 190 -17.05 -2.86 19.54
N LEU A 191 -15.88 -2.25 19.32
CA LEU A 191 -15.74 -0.81 19.04
C LEU A 191 -16.44 -0.38 17.74
N ARG A 192 -16.42 -1.24 16.72
CA ARG A 192 -17.09 -1.02 15.43
C ARG A 192 -18.55 -1.52 15.40
N ASN A 193 -19.10 -1.95 16.54
CA ASN A 193 -20.46 -2.51 16.66
C ASN A 193 -20.74 -3.64 15.65
N ARG A 194 -19.79 -4.56 15.49
CA ARG A 194 -19.91 -5.68 14.55
C ARG A 194 -20.91 -6.72 15.01
N PRO A 195 -21.57 -7.40 14.06
CA PRO A 195 -22.53 -8.44 14.36
C PRO A 195 -21.87 -9.66 15.03
N PRO A 196 -22.63 -10.46 15.81
CA PRO A 196 -22.09 -11.60 16.56
C PRO A 196 -21.24 -12.58 15.74
N HIS A 197 -21.61 -12.82 14.48
CA HIS A 197 -20.89 -13.75 13.60
C HIS A 197 -19.45 -13.29 13.28
N VAL A 198 -19.15 -11.99 13.32
CA VAL A 198 -17.77 -11.47 13.18
C VAL A 198 -16.97 -11.73 14.46
N LEU A 199 -17.61 -11.61 15.62
CA LEU A 199 -16.97 -11.97 16.90
C LEU A 199 -16.65 -13.47 16.96
N GLU A 200 -17.53 -14.32 16.44
CA GLU A 200 -17.33 -15.78 16.37
C GLU A 200 -16.13 -16.18 15.49
N ARG A 201 -15.80 -15.38 14.46
CA ARG A 201 -14.66 -15.62 13.57
C ARG A 201 -13.30 -15.21 14.15
N ALA A 202 -13.29 -14.47 15.28
CA ALA A 202 -12.06 -13.92 15.84
C ALA A 202 -11.01 -14.98 16.19
N ASP A 203 -11.42 -16.16 16.67
CA ASP A 203 -10.47 -17.23 17.03
C ASP A 203 -9.80 -17.84 15.79
N ALA A 204 -10.57 -18.08 14.72
CA ALA A 204 -10.03 -18.60 13.47
C ALA A 204 -9.07 -17.61 12.81
N ALA A 205 -9.47 -16.33 12.71
CA ALA A 205 -8.61 -15.28 12.17
C ALA A 205 -7.34 -15.07 13.01
N ALA A 206 -7.43 -15.17 14.34
CA ALA A 206 -6.27 -15.08 15.22
C ALA A 206 -5.26 -16.21 14.97
N ALA A 207 -5.73 -17.44 14.77
CA ALA A 207 -4.87 -18.57 14.41
C ALA A 207 -4.14 -18.32 13.07
N SER A 208 -4.86 -17.83 12.05
CA SER A 208 -4.25 -17.48 10.76
C SER A 208 -3.22 -16.34 10.87
N LEU A 209 -3.49 -15.32 11.69
CA LEU A 209 -2.56 -14.21 11.94
C LEU A 209 -1.29 -14.67 12.68
N VAL A 210 -1.43 -15.56 13.66
CA VAL A 210 -0.29 -16.16 14.38
C VAL A 210 0.55 -17.01 13.43
N LYS A 211 -0.10 -17.83 12.59
CA LYS A 211 0.57 -18.61 11.55
C LYS A 211 1.27 -17.73 10.51
N LEU A 212 0.65 -16.61 10.12
CA LEU A 212 1.28 -15.62 9.25
C LEU A 212 2.55 -15.08 9.88
N ARG A 213 2.51 -14.69 11.16
CA ARG A 213 3.69 -14.22 11.89
C ARG A 213 4.81 -15.27 11.92
N GLU A 214 4.48 -16.55 12.09
CA GLU A 214 5.46 -17.64 12.08
C GLU A 214 6.17 -17.83 10.74
N SER A 215 5.60 -17.31 9.65
CA SER A 215 6.24 -17.29 8.32
C SER A 215 7.24 -16.15 8.12
N TRP A 216 7.29 -15.18 9.04
CA TRP A 216 8.20 -14.04 8.92
C TRP A 216 9.63 -14.41 9.35
N PRO A 217 10.66 -13.93 8.63
CA PRO A 217 12.06 -14.19 8.96
C PRO A 217 12.53 -13.49 10.24
#